data_AF-B3JFT1-F1
#
_entry.id   AF-B3JFT1-F1
#
_cell.length_a   1.000
_cell.length_b   1.000
_cell.length_c   1.000
_cell.angle_alpha   90.00
_cell.angle_beta   90.00
_cell.angle_gamma   90.00
#
_symmetry.space_group_name_H-M   'P 1'
#
loop_
_entity.id
_entity.type
_entity.pdbx_description
1 polymer ?
#
loop_
_entity_poly.entity_id
_entity_poly.type
_entity_poly.pdbx_seq_one_letter_code
_entity_poly.pdbx_strand_id
1 'polypeptide(L)'
;MAKVAIKSERLTPFGGIFPIMEQFTSLLSSTIDSTLGLRCKLYGYQYSEIIRSLLCVYFCGGSCVEDVTAHLNESSFPSPQTPHL
;
A
#
# COMPACT_ATOMS: atom_id res chain seq x y z
N MET A 1 -38.72 15.18 14.47
CA MET A 1 -37.70 14.12 14.40
C MET A 1 -36.46 14.60 15.15
N ALA A 2 -36.07 13.90 16.21
CA ALA A 2 -34.88 14.26 16.99
C ALA A 2 -33.63 13.75 16.25
N LYS A 3 -32.73 14.65 15.87
CA LYS A 3 -31.43 14.31 15.29
C LYS A 3 -30.56 13.72 16.39
N VAL A 4 -30.48 12.40 16.46
CA VAL A 4 -29.52 11.72 17.35
C VAL A 4 -28.12 12.01 16.79
N ALA A 5 -27.45 12.97 17.41
CA ALA A 5 -26.03 13.19 17.16
C ALA A 5 -25.26 12.09 17.88
N ILE A 6 -24.77 11.10 17.13
CA ILE A 6 -23.83 10.10 17.67
C ILE A 6 -22.48 10.81 17.86
N LYS A 7 -22.36 11.56 18.96
CA LYS A 7 -21.10 12.14 19.43
C LYS A 7 -20.38 11.05 20.23
N SER A 8 -19.57 10.24 19.55
CA SER A 8 -18.58 9.41 20.24
C SER A 8 -17.34 10.24 20.48
N GLU A 9 -16.92 10.38 21.74
CA GLU A 9 -15.70 11.09 22.13
C GLU A 9 -14.42 10.47 21.52
N ARG A 10 -14.53 9.22 21.05
CA ARG A 10 -13.45 8.48 20.36
C ARG A 10 -13.40 8.69 18.85
N LEU A 11 -14.42 9.29 18.24
CA LEU A 11 -14.42 9.58 16.81
C LEU A 11 -13.72 10.91 16.58
N THR A 12 -12.46 10.86 16.15
CA THR A 12 -11.71 12.07 15.74
C THR A 12 -12.30 12.61 14.43
N PRO A 13 -12.94 13.79 14.43
CA PRO A 13 -13.66 14.30 13.27
C PRO A 13 -12.76 14.71 12.10
N PHE A 14 -11.43 14.75 12.31
CA PHE A 14 -10.42 15.13 11.32
C PHE A 14 -9.41 14.02 11.00
N GLY A 15 -9.62 12.78 11.47
CA GLY A 15 -8.66 11.69 11.28
C GLY A 15 -8.62 11.14 9.85
N GLY A 16 -9.74 11.17 9.13
CA GLY A 16 -9.84 10.56 7.80
C GLY A 16 -9.33 9.11 7.81
N ILE A 17 -8.56 8.74 6.78
CA ILE A 17 -7.90 7.43 6.67
C ILE A 17 -6.65 7.29 7.56
N PHE A 18 -6.08 8.39 8.03
CA PHE A 18 -4.82 8.41 8.77
C PHE A 18 -4.75 7.43 9.96
N PRO A 19 -5.75 7.36 10.86
CA PRO A 19 -5.73 6.40 11.98
C PRO A 19 -5.84 4.95 11.51
N ILE A 20 -6.49 4.66 10.37
CA ILE A 20 -6.53 3.31 9.79
C ILE A 20 -5.14 2.91 9.29
N MET A 21 -4.44 3.83 8.61
CA MET A 21 -3.09 3.58 8.11
C MET A 21 -2.06 3.43 9.24
N GLU A 22 -2.25 4.16 10.35
CA GLU A 22 -1.42 4.04 11.54
C GLU A 22 -1.58 2.66 12.20
N GLN A 23 -2.84 2.21 12.39
CA GLN A 23 -3.12 0.87 12.91
C GLN A 23 -2.61 -0.24 11.99
N PHE A 24 -2.76 -0.07 10.68
CA PHE A 24 -2.18 -0.99 9.69
C PHE A 24 -0.67 -1.10 9.88
N THR A 25 0.02 0.04 9.98
CA THR A 25 1.48 0.08 10.11
C THR A 25 1.94 -0.58 11.41
N SER A 26 1.21 -0.38 12.51
CA SER A 26 1.57 -0.93 13.81
C SER A 26 1.32 -2.44 13.94
N LEU A 27 0.30 -2.98 13.27
CA LEU A 27 -0.14 -4.37 13.50
C LEU A 27 0.26 -5.31 12.36
N LEU A 28 0.18 -4.84 11.12
CA LEU A 28 0.25 -5.69 9.93
C LEU A 28 1.61 -5.60 9.24
N SER A 29 2.31 -4.46 9.27
CA SER A 29 3.56 -4.31 8.51
C SER A 29 4.60 -5.39 8.85
N SER A 30 4.87 -5.60 10.14
CA SER A 30 5.84 -6.62 10.57
C SER A 30 5.42 -8.04 10.18
N THR A 31 4.13 -8.36 10.30
CA THR A 31 3.59 -9.68 9.94
C THR A 31 3.71 -9.93 8.44
N ILE A 32 3.39 -8.93 7.62
CA ILE A 32 3.48 -8.98 6.16
C ILE A 32 4.93 -9.19 5.74
N ASP A 33 5.84 -8.35 6.22
CA ASP A 33 7.26 -8.42 5.82
C ASP A 33 7.93 -9.71 6.32
N SER A 34 7.51 -10.23 7.48
CA SER A 34 8.01 -11.52 7.99
C SER A 34 7.47 -12.72 7.21
N THR A 35 6.21 -12.64 6.73
CA THR A 35 5.55 -13.75 6.02
C THR A 35 5.99 -13.82 4.55
N LEU A 36 6.09 -12.66 3.88
CA LEU A 36 6.45 -12.56 2.47
C LEU A 36 7.97 -12.43 2.27
N GLY A 37 8.70 -12.13 3.33
CA GLY A 37 10.15 -11.91 3.29
C GLY A 37 10.53 -10.57 2.68
N LEU A 38 11.84 -10.38 2.47
CA LEU A 38 12.38 -9.17 1.86
C LEU A 38 12.05 -9.13 0.36
N ARG A 39 11.41 -8.06 -0.12
CA ARG A 39 11.24 -7.82 -1.55
C ARG A 39 12.54 -7.33 -2.20
N CYS A 40 13.16 -6.31 -1.61
CA CYS A 40 14.37 -5.67 -2.13
C CYS A 40 15.42 -5.57 -1.02
N LYS A 41 16.66 -6.00 -1.30
CA LYS A 41 17.79 -5.99 -0.34
C LYS A 41 18.59 -4.69 -0.30
N LEU A 42 18.56 -3.89 -1.38
CA LEU A 42 19.34 -2.66 -1.49
C LEU A 42 18.46 -1.43 -1.66
N TYR A 43 17.65 -1.37 -2.72
CA TYR A 43 16.78 -0.24 -3.01
C TYR A 43 15.42 -0.75 -3.46
N GLY A 44 14.35 -0.28 -2.83
CA GLY A 44 12.97 -0.62 -3.18
C GLY A 44 12.04 -0.71 -1.97
N TYR A 45 10.74 -0.69 -2.25
CA TYR A 45 9.70 -0.77 -1.23
C TYR A 45 9.52 -2.19 -0.69
N GLN A 46 9.30 -2.32 0.62
CA GLN A 46 8.90 -3.58 1.24
C GLN A 46 7.44 -3.92 0.94
N TYR A 47 7.04 -5.18 1.15
CA TYR A 47 5.67 -5.61 0.85
C TYR A 47 4.63 -4.87 1.69
N SER A 48 4.93 -4.60 2.96
CA SER A 48 4.07 -3.78 3.82
C SER A 48 3.82 -2.39 3.25
N GLU A 49 4.84 -1.73 2.69
CA GLU A 49 4.73 -0.40 2.10
C GLU A 49 3.90 -0.39 0.82
N ILE A 50 4.06 -1.42 -0.02
CA ILE A 50 3.28 -1.57 -1.26
C ILE A 50 1.80 -1.78 -0.93
N ILE A 51 1.50 -2.69 -0.01
CA ILE A 51 0.12 -2.97 0.43
C ILE A 51 -0.48 -1.73 1.10
N ARG A 52 0.30 -1.01 1.91
CA ARG A 52 -0.10 0.26 2.52
C ARG A 52 -0.49 1.30 1.46
N SER A 53 0.30 1.41 0.40
CA SER A 53 0.02 2.33 -0.71
C SER A 53 -1.27 1.95 -1.45
N LEU A 54 -1.46 0.67 -1.77
CA LEU A 54 -2.68 0.14 -2.37
C LEU A 54 -3.91 0.41 -1.51
N LEU A 55 -3.80 0.20 -0.20
CA LEU A 55 -4.87 0.42 0.76
C LEU A 55 -5.27 1.90 0.86
N CYS A 56 -4.28 2.80 0.86
CA CYS A 56 -4.50 4.25 0.77
C CYS A 56 -5.29 4.61 -0.48
N VAL A 57 -4.86 4.14 -1.67
CA VAL A 57 -5.54 4.44 -2.94
C VAL A 57 -6.97 3.90 -2.92
N TYR A 58 -7.15 2.66 -2.49
CA TYR A 58 -8.46 2.00 -2.41
C TYR A 58 -9.45 2.79 -1.54
N PHE A 59 -9.07 3.13 -0.32
CA PHE A 59 -9.96 3.83 0.61
C PHE A 59 -10.13 5.32 0.31
N CYS A 60 -9.14 5.95 -0.34
CA CYS A 60 -9.30 7.32 -0.87
C CYS A 60 -10.14 7.37 -2.15
N GLY A 61 -10.59 6.21 -2.67
CA GLY A 61 -11.38 6.13 -3.90
C GLY A 61 -10.58 6.39 -5.18
N GLY A 62 -9.26 6.23 -5.14
CA GLY A 62 -8.40 6.31 -6.31
C GLY A 62 -8.58 5.09 -7.20
N SER A 63 -8.64 5.32 -8.51
CA SER A 63 -8.86 4.27 -9.52
C SER A 63 -7.56 3.70 -10.11
N CYS A 64 -6.41 4.31 -9.82
CA CYS A 64 -5.12 3.93 -10.39
C CYS A 64 -4.02 3.95 -9.31
N VAL A 65 -3.20 2.90 -9.26
CA VAL A 65 -1.87 2.92 -8.63
C VAL A 65 -0.85 2.95 -9.77
N GLU A 66 0.16 3.82 -9.70
CA GLU A 66 1.22 3.82 -10.72
C GLU A 66 1.95 2.47 -10.68
N ASP A 67 2.02 1.80 -11.84
CA ASP A 67 2.75 0.54 -11.97
C ASP A 67 4.26 0.80 -11.95
N VAL A 68 4.83 0.74 -10.75
CA VAL A 68 6.29 0.84 -10.54
C VAL A 68 7.06 -0.33 -11.16
N THR A 69 6.40 -1.42 -11.58
CA THR A 69 7.07 -2.55 -12.26
C THR A 69 7.63 -2.14 -13.62
N ALA A 70 6.96 -1.22 -14.32
CA ALA A 70 7.43 -0.67 -15.59
C ALA A 70 8.78 0.05 -15.44
N HIS A 71 8.98 0.76 -14.34
CA HIS A 71 10.24 1.48 -14.04
C HIS A 71 11.34 0.56 -13.48
N LEU A 72 10.97 -0.58 -12.88
CA LEU A 72 11.92 -1.56 -12.37
C LEU A 72 12.51 -2.45 -13.48
N ASN A 73 11.73 -2.77 -14.52
CA ASN A 73 12.17 -3.64 -15.61
C ASN A 73 13.22 -3.01 -16.54
N GLU A 74 13.32 -1.68 -16.62
CA GLU A 74 14.35 -1.03 -17.45
C GLU A 74 15.77 -1.18 -16.88
N SER A 75 15.92 -1.55 -15.61
CA SER A 75 17.22 -1.61 -14.93
C SER A 75 17.71 -3.02 -14.57
N SER A 76 17.00 -4.11 -14.87
CA SER A 76 17.42 -5.45 -14.40
C SER A 76 17.10 -6.67 -15.26
N PHE A 77 16.57 -6.56 -16.47
CA PHE A 77 16.45 -7.74 -17.34
C PHE A 77 16.81 -7.43 -18.81
N PRO A 78 17.87 -8.03 -19.39
CA PRO A 78 17.99 -8.06 -20.84
C PRO A 78 16.79 -8.84 -21.39
N SER A 79 16.08 -8.23 -22.33
CA SER A 79 14.96 -8.86 -23.02
C SER A 79 15.40 -10.20 -23.62
N PRO A 80 14.61 -11.29 -23.47
CA PRO A 80 14.84 -12.48 -24.26
C PRO A 80 14.57 -12.12 -25.72
N GLN A 81 15.62 -12.13 -26.53
CA GLN A 81 15.48 -12.07 -27.98
C GLN A 81 14.61 -13.25 -28.41
N THR A 82 13.42 -12.98 -28.92
CA THR A 82 12.58 -13.97 -29.59
C THR A 82 13.33 -14.50 -30.81
N PRO A 83 13.66 -15.79 -30.89
CA PRO A 83 14.18 -16.36 -32.13
C PRO A 83 13.04 -16.40 -33.14
N HIS A 84 13.19 -15.66 -34.22
CA HIS A 84 12.39 -15.81 -35.42
C HIS A 84 12.63 -17.21 -35.99
N LEU A 85 11.59 -18.03 -36.08
CA LEU A 85 11.43 -19.06 -37.11
C LEU A 85 10.04 -18.91 -37.72
#